data_AF-A0A2H9MIY4-F1
#
_entry.id   AF-A0A2H9MIY4-F1
#
_cell.length_a   1.000
_cell.length_b   1.000
_cell.length_c   1.000
_cell.angle_alpha   90.00
_cell.angle_beta   90.00
_cell.angle_gamma   90.00
#
_symmetry.space_group_name_H-M   'P 1'
#
loop_
_entity.id
_entity.type
_entity.pdbx_description
1 polymer ?
#
loop_
_entity_poly.entity_id
_entity_poly.type
_entity_poly.pdbx_seq_one_letter_code
_entity_poly.pdbx_strand_id
1 'polypeptide(L)'
;MKKVLILFIICLFSFSLASAANYESFVNVVGVDNQGKGIIGNVTVEIQPGKGRILVDTKPLQGIYTQDSERIAVKIASEITGFDFSNYDVIYSIITSNAHVIDGPSAGGALALATIAAVQEKDISHSFAMTGTIEDDGSIGEVGEILAKAKAATDHGVTVFLIPKGQSTQNQYVKKVKTPEPGWYIETIEPVSVNIVKYARDNWGMGVYEVSNIREAMNYAFGEIPTGSKKNLEPINSITLPKFTSPVGDYNDFSLMVEDELTSAENNYRKASTKLSNAMLPDDTALALAELMDMSKSYIDNAKEVDGRGYYYSVANEAFKSSITSNVVEDLIDYYTSSEKESYIKDRVDKTNQEINQTLKEVEDKSNKMICNPNMFEWAVAASQRITYAKNRMESIGDEDSSPVEVFYKVNTAEQWIGISRAFMKKTTIVSAGTDCLGKFKDMAEETLKEAENQLLLEKSMGYQGYDDAEWYLEAAKTEFENGWYIASIYDATSAKTRARIGSAYESKSLDEVYSEFNKMEVVPEDLLGTIFLENSYYSIYHAVRDNSESDALLAIQTLVLSQETNDVYLEIKNNMGEPSFDWSFDWNLKLTEKDYGMILIAVLATLVIYVFVLSAKVGRLERRLGIGRKKRKLR
;
A
#
# COMPACT_ATOMS: atom_id res chain seq x y z
N MET A 1 68.03 47.40 -26.12
CA MET A 1 66.79 47.70 -25.37
C MET A 1 65.62 46.77 -25.72
N LYS A 2 65.28 46.52 -26.99
CA LYS A 2 64.13 45.65 -27.36
C LYS A 2 64.22 44.17 -26.90
N LYS A 3 65.41 43.58 -26.78
CA LYS A 3 65.57 42.19 -26.30
C LYS A 3 65.43 42.01 -24.78
N VAL A 4 65.67 43.07 -23.99
CA VAL A 4 65.50 43.05 -22.52
C VAL A 4 64.02 43.24 -22.15
N LEU A 5 63.28 44.02 -22.94
CA LEU A 5 61.84 44.24 -22.75
C LEU A 5 61.01 42.96 -23.02
N ILE A 6 61.41 42.15 -24.01
CA ILE A 6 60.71 40.90 -24.35
C ILE A 6 60.97 39.82 -23.29
N LEU A 7 62.18 39.74 -22.72
CA LEU A 7 62.45 38.84 -21.59
C LEU A 7 61.66 39.25 -20.33
N PHE A 8 61.48 40.55 -20.09
CA PHE A 8 60.70 41.05 -18.95
C PHE A 8 59.19 40.77 -19.09
N ILE A 9 58.66 40.86 -20.32
CA ILE A 9 57.24 40.56 -20.61
C ILE A 9 56.96 39.05 -20.58
N ILE A 10 57.93 38.19 -20.97
CA ILE A 10 57.80 36.74 -20.85
C ILE A 10 57.94 36.28 -19.38
N CYS A 11 58.78 36.94 -18.56
CA CYS A 11 58.82 36.73 -17.11
C CYS A 11 57.56 37.23 -16.38
N LEU A 12 56.89 38.27 -16.88
CA LEU A 12 55.60 38.76 -16.32
C LEU A 12 54.42 37.86 -16.69
N PHE A 13 54.49 37.09 -17.79
CA PHE A 13 53.51 36.07 -18.17
C PHE A 13 53.79 34.67 -17.61
N SER A 14 54.93 34.48 -16.94
CA SER A 14 55.28 33.26 -16.20
C SER A 14 55.20 33.43 -14.68
N PHE A 15 54.77 34.61 -14.21
CA PHE A 15 54.10 34.70 -12.92
C PHE A 15 52.76 33.98 -13.09
N SER A 16 52.73 32.75 -12.59
CA SER A 16 51.55 31.91 -12.46
C SER A 16 50.28 32.76 -12.30
N LEU A 17 49.27 32.54 -13.14
CA LEU A 17 47.92 32.48 -12.58
C LEU A 17 48.00 31.36 -11.54
N ALA A 18 48.39 31.71 -10.31
CA ALA A 18 47.99 30.94 -9.16
C ALA A 18 46.47 31.11 -9.20
N SER A 19 45.78 30.13 -9.80
CA SER A 19 44.37 29.94 -9.50
C SER A 19 44.32 29.95 -7.98
N ALA A 20 43.64 30.93 -7.39
CA ALA A 20 43.27 30.81 -6.00
C ALA A 20 42.61 29.42 -5.87
N ALA A 21 43.19 28.54 -5.05
CA ALA A 21 42.61 27.23 -4.81
C ALA A 21 41.29 27.50 -4.09
N ASN A 22 40.21 27.38 -4.85
CA ASN A 22 38.85 27.38 -4.33
C ASN A 22 38.52 25.91 -4.10
N TYR A 23 38.22 25.58 -2.84
CA TYR A 23 37.80 24.24 -2.47
C TYR A 23 36.28 24.23 -2.35
N GLU A 24 35.66 23.19 -2.88
CA GLU A 24 34.21 23.05 -2.86
C GLU A 24 33.82 21.63 -2.49
N SER A 25 32.76 21.47 -1.72
CA SER A 25 32.10 20.19 -1.50
C SER A 25 30.62 20.37 -1.24
N PHE A 26 29.87 19.31 -1.45
CA PHE A 26 28.43 19.23 -1.26
C PHE A 26 28.07 18.17 -0.21
N VAL A 27 26.99 18.39 0.56
CA VAL A 27 26.36 17.33 1.36
C VAL A 27 24.86 17.56 1.49
N ASN A 28 24.09 16.48 1.55
CA ASN A 28 22.69 16.52 1.94
C ASN A 28 22.58 16.63 3.48
N VAL A 29 21.77 17.57 3.95
CA VAL A 29 21.41 17.71 5.38
C VAL A 29 19.93 17.46 5.57
N VAL A 30 19.56 16.95 6.74
CA VAL A 30 18.19 16.59 7.07
C VAL A 30 17.73 17.28 8.35
N GLY A 31 16.45 17.62 8.38
CA GLY A 31 15.77 18.25 9.51
C GLY A 31 14.34 17.74 9.62
N VAL A 32 13.57 18.42 10.46
CA VAL A 32 12.14 18.20 10.66
C VAL A 32 11.44 19.55 10.72
N ASP A 33 10.21 19.62 10.23
CA ASP A 33 9.38 20.81 10.37
C ASP A 33 8.66 20.87 11.73
N ASN A 34 7.80 21.86 11.92
CA ASN A 34 7.04 22.04 13.17
C ASN A 34 5.95 20.97 13.40
N GLN A 35 5.69 20.10 12.42
CA GLN A 35 4.76 18.99 12.50
C GLN A 35 5.48 17.65 12.67
N GLY A 36 6.82 17.64 12.73
CA GLY A 36 7.63 16.43 12.82
C GLY A 36 7.86 15.74 11.47
N LYS A 37 7.44 16.36 10.36
CA LYS A 37 7.70 15.83 9.02
C LYS A 37 9.15 16.11 8.64
N GLY A 38 9.85 15.08 8.15
CA GLY A 38 11.22 15.22 7.71
C GLY A 38 11.36 16.18 6.52
N ILE A 39 12.43 16.97 6.53
CA ILE A 39 12.83 17.84 5.43
C ILE A 39 14.28 17.57 5.05
N ILE A 40 14.61 17.74 3.78
CA ILE A 40 15.99 17.72 3.30
C ILE A 40 16.40 19.12 2.83
N GLY A 41 17.69 19.40 2.96
CA GLY A 41 18.34 20.55 2.36
C GLY A 41 19.69 20.16 1.80
N ASN A 42 20.19 21.02 0.93
CA ASN A 42 21.48 20.85 0.30
C ASN A 42 22.42 21.92 0.85
N VAL A 43 23.62 21.50 1.28
CA VAL A 43 24.67 22.41 1.72
C VAL A 43 25.85 22.30 0.78
N THR A 44 26.24 23.42 0.20
CA THR A 44 27.52 23.59 -0.49
C THR A 44 28.47 24.34 0.43
N VAL A 45 29.70 23.85 0.58
CA VAL A 45 30.77 24.50 1.32
C VAL A 45 31.81 25.00 0.33
N GLU A 46 32.00 26.32 0.26
CA GLU A 46 33.04 26.95 -0.55
C GLU A 46 34.12 27.54 0.36
N ILE A 47 35.38 27.23 0.07
CA ILE A 47 36.54 27.75 0.81
C ILE A 47 37.41 28.51 -0.17
N GLN A 48 37.59 29.81 0.08
CA GLN A 48 38.35 30.71 -0.79
C GLN A 48 39.31 31.59 0.00
N PRO A 49 40.41 32.10 -0.59
CA PRO A 49 41.31 33.01 0.10
C PRO A 49 40.57 34.23 0.68
N GLY A 50 40.83 34.52 1.95
CA GLY A 50 40.01 35.43 2.74
C GLY A 50 40.65 35.86 4.05
N LYS A 51 39.84 36.16 5.06
CA LYS A 51 40.24 36.68 6.38
C LYS A 51 39.89 35.75 7.54
N GLY A 52 39.66 34.47 7.27
CA GLY A 52 39.24 33.51 8.31
C GLY A 52 37.79 33.67 8.73
N ARG A 53 36.92 34.17 7.84
CA ARG A 53 35.50 34.39 8.16
C ARG A 53 34.69 33.14 7.84
N ILE A 54 33.69 32.88 8.68
CA ILE A 54 32.65 31.89 8.41
C ILE A 54 31.41 32.69 8.00
N LEU A 55 30.95 32.46 6.78
CA LEU A 55 29.89 33.17 6.10
C LEU A 55 28.80 32.19 5.70
N VAL A 56 27.59 32.70 5.50
CA VAL A 56 26.44 31.89 5.16
C VAL A 56 25.65 32.56 4.03
N ASP A 57 25.23 31.77 3.05
CA ASP A 57 24.29 32.14 2.00
C ASP A 57 23.09 31.19 2.04
N THR A 58 22.04 31.57 2.76
CA THR A 58 20.87 30.71 2.96
C THR A 58 19.66 31.20 2.18
N LYS A 59 18.91 30.24 1.64
CA LYS A 59 17.57 30.44 1.07
C LYS A 59 16.47 29.74 1.88
N PRO A 60 16.68 29.56 3.19
CA PRO A 60 15.73 30.07 4.21
C PRO A 60 16.43 30.92 5.30
N LEU A 61 15.72 31.45 6.30
CA LEU A 61 16.38 32.13 7.43
C LEU A 61 17.16 31.12 8.30
N GLN A 62 18.30 31.51 8.87
CA GLN A 62 19.14 30.66 9.71
C GLN A 62 19.05 31.07 11.19
N GLY A 63 18.97 30.10 12.09
CA GLY A 63 19.05 30.33 13.53
C GLY A 63 20.46 30.18 14.13
N ILE A 64 20.56 30.26 15.46
CA ILE A 64 21.84 30.41 16.18
C ILE A 64 22.59 29.10 16.39
N TYR A 65 21.89 27.96 16.49
CA TYR A 65 22.53 26.67 16.74
C TYR A 65 23.21 26.13 15.48
N THR A 66 22.64 26.42 14.31
CA THR A 66 23.30 26.14 13.03
C THR A 66 24.61 26.92 12.91
N GLN A 67 24.62 28.21 13.28
CA GLN A 67 25.83 29.04 13.25
C GLN A 67 26.93 28.53 14.17
N ASP A 68 26.57 28.00 15.34
CA ASP A 68 27.53 27.38 16.25
C ASP A 68 28.12 26.09 15.66
N SER A 69 27.26 25.27 15.04
CA SER A 69 27.68 24.03 14.36
C SER A 69 28.66 24.30 13.20
N GLU A 70 28.46 25.38 12.45
CA GLU A 70 29.38 25.80 11.37
C GLU A 70 30.78 26.15 11.91
N ARG A 71 30.85 26.78 13.09
CA ARG A 71 32.12 27.13 13.75
C ARG A 71 32.86 25.89 14.22
N ILE A 72 32.14 24.97 14.87
CA ILE A 72 32.72 23.69 15.32
C ILE A 72 33.17 22.86 14.11
N ALA A 73 32.37 22.83 13.03
CA ALA A 73 32.72 22.13 11.79
C ALA A 73 34.06 22.62 11.21
N VAL A 74 34.30 23.93 11.13
CA VAL A 74 35.59 24.48 10.63
C VAL A 74 36.75 24.13 11.56
N LYS A 75 36.53 24.20 12.89
CA LYS A 75 37.54 23.81 13.88
C LYS A 75 37.93 22.34 13.71
N ILE A 76 36.95 21.43 13.67
CA ILE A 76 37.18 20.00 13.51
C ILE A 76 37.83 19.68 12.16
N ALA A 77 37.42 20.35 11.09
CA ALA A 77 38.07 20.22 9.79
C ALA A 77 39.55 20.61 9.84
N SER A 78 39.89 21.70 10.54
CA SER A 78 41.28 22.13 10.74
C SER A 78 42.10 21.08 11.51
N GLU A 79 41.56 20.54 12.59
CA GLU A 79 42.23 19.53 13.43
C GLU A 79 42.46 18.21 12.67
N ILE A 80 41.54 17.80 11.80
CA ILE A 80 41.63 16.55 11.05
C ILE A 80 42.55 16.67 9.84
N THR A 81 42.45 17.77 9.10
CA THR A 81 43.16 17.95 7.83
C THR A 81 44.52 18.64 8.00
N GLY A 82 44.73 19.35 9.11
CA GLY A 82 45.87 20.25 9.31
C GLY A 82 45.77 21.55 8.52
N PHE A 83 44.63 21.84 7.88
CA PHE A 83 44.43 23.05 7.08
C PHE A 83 44.24 24.29 7.97
N ASP A 84 44.98 25.35 7.66
CA ASP A 84 44.89 26.64 8.35
C ASP A 84 43.87 27.56 7.68
N PHE A 85 42.70 27.69 8.31
CA PHE A 85 41.62 28.54 7.84
C PHE A 85 41.84 30.04 8.11
N SER A 86 42.90 30.46 8.80
CA SER A 86 43.11 31.87 9.19
C SER A 86 43.14 32.85 8.00
N ASN A 87 43.54 32.37 6.83
CA ASN A 87 43.61 33.14 5.57
C ASN A 87 42.58 32.69 4.52
N TYR A 88 41.53 31.97 4.94
CA TYR A 88 40.49 31.47 4.06
C TYR A 88 39.11 31.79 4.64
N ASP A 89 38.21 32.31 3.81
CA ASP A 89 36.81 32.41 4.18
C ASP A 89 36.08 31.11 3.82
N VAL A 90 35.23 30.63 4.71
CA VAL A 90 34.36 29.45 4.51
C VAL A 90 32.93 29.96 4.34
N ILE A 91 32.30 29.61 3.24
CA ILE A 91 30.93 30.00 2.90
C ILE A 91 30.06 28.74 2.89
N TYR A 92 29.04 28.71 3.75
CA TYR A 92 28.01 27.67 3.75
C TYR A 92 26.79 28.16 2.97
N SER A 93 26.51 27.55 1.83
CA SER A 93 25.34 27.84 1.00
C SER A 93 24.25 26.80 1.28
N ILE A 94 23.19 27.18 1.99
CA ILE A 94 22.11 26.27 2.42
C ILE A 94 20.84 26.53 1.61
N ILE A 95 20.45 25.55 0.80
CA ILE A 95 19.28 25.64 -0.08
C ILE A 95 18.28 24.54 0.28
N THR A 96 17.07 24.95 0.62
CA THR A 96 15.89 24.08 0.68
C THR A 96 14.66 24.91 0.30
N SER A 97 13.69 24.29 -0.36
CA SER A 97 12.38 24.88 -0.64
C SER A 97 11.35 24.58 0.45
N ASN A 98 11.69 23.73 1.42
CA ASN A 98 10.72 23.06 2.27
C ASN A 98 10.70 23.63 3.70
N ALA A 99 11.37 24.75 3.95
CA ALA A 99 11.38 25.44 5.24
C ALA A 99 11.55 26.95 5.06
N HIS A 100 10.95 27.74 5.95
CA HIS A 100 11.17 29.20 6.02
C HIS A 100 12.33 29.58 6.95
N VAL A 101 12.63 28.73 7.93
CA VAL A 101 13.71 28.88 8.91
C VAL A 101 14.38 27.51 9.11
N ILE A 102 15.71 27.46 9.16
CA ILE A 102 16.50 26.28 9.58
C ILE A 102 17.29 26.66 10.83
N ASP A 103 17.09 25.89 11.90
CA ASP A 103 17.88 25.99 13.13
C ASP A 103 18.04 24.62 13.80
N GLY A 104 19.13 24.42 14.53
CA GLY A 104 19.40 23.22 15.31
C GLY A 104 20.78 22.60 15.02
N PRO A 105 21.39 21.90 16.00
CA PRO A 105 22.74 21.38 15.87
C PRO A 105 22.85 20.07 15.06
N SER A 106 21.72 19.46 14.67
CA SER A 106 21.67 18.10 14.13
C SER A 106 22.30 17.91 12.75
N ALA A 107 22.69 19.00 12.08
CA ALA A 107 23.44 18.97 10.83
C ALA A 107 24.96 19.08 11.04
N GLY A 108 25.43 19.30 12.28
CA GLY A 108 26.83 19.60 12.58
C GLY A 108 27.82 18.56 12.06
N GLY A 109 27.52 17.28 12.20
CA GLY A 109 28.35 16.20 11.65
C GLY A 109 28.46 16.25 10.13
N ALA A 110 27.36 16.56 9.43
CA ALA A 110 27.34 16.71 7.98
C ALA A 110 28.13 17.94 7.52
N LEU A 111 28.00 19.07 8.23
CA LEU A 111 28.78 20.28 7.96
C LEU A 111 30.28 20.05 8.12
N ALA A 112 30.69 19.39 9.21
CA ALA A 112 32.10 19.05 9.43
C ALA A 112 32.64 18.12 8.32
N LEU A 113 31.84 17.13 7.92
CA LEU A 113 32.20 16.20 6.86
C LEU A 113 32.38 16.90 5.51
N ALA A 114 31.45 17.80 5.14
CA ALA A 114 31.54 18.58 3.90
C ALA A 114 32.74 19.53 3.90
N THR A 115 33.04 20.18 5.03
CA THR A 115 34.20 21.06 5.14
C THR A 115 35.52 20.28 5.04
N ILE A 116 35.59 19.09 5.64
CA ILE A 116 36.74 18.17 5.48
C ILE A 116 36.87 17.72 4.01
N ALA A 117 35.75 17.35 3.38
CA ALA A 117 35.69 16.90 2.00
C ALA A 117 36.17 17.98 1.03
N ALA A 118 35.76 19.24 1.21
CA ALA A 118 36.23 20.37 0.42
C ALA A 118 37.75 20.50 0.52
N VAL A 119 38.31 20.56 1.74
CA VAL A 119 39.76 20.68 1.96
C VAL A 119 40.54 19.49 1.38
N GLN A 120 39.99 18.29 1.46
CA GLN A 120 40.62 17.08 0.93
C GLN A 120 40.36 16.84 -0.56
N GLU A 121 39.62 17.73 -1.22
CA GLU A 121 39.19 17.62 -2.62
C GLU A 121 38.54 16.25 -2.90
N LYS A 122 37.65 15.82 -2.00
CA LYS A 122 36.87 14.59 -2.12
C LYS A 122 35.40 14.90 -2.33
N ASP A 123 34.79 14.19 -3.25
CA ASP A 123 33.35 14.30 -3.50
C ASP A 123 32.56 13.41 -2.52
N ILE A 124 31.46 13.94 -2.01
CA ILE A 124 30.44 13.18 -1.28
C ILE A 124 29.31 12.85 -2.26
N SER A 125 28.87 11.59 -2.26
CA SER A 125 27.77 11.14 -3.12
C SER A 125 26.45 11.88 -2.85
N HIS A 126 25.71 12.22 -3.91
CA HIS A 126 24.33 12.74 -3.77
C HIS A 126 23.36 11.73 -3.15
N SER A 127 23.71 10.44 -3.11
CA SER A 127 22.92 9.39 -2.43
C SER A 127 23.32 9.17 -0.98
N PHE A 128 24.12 10.06 -0.40
CA PHE A 128 24.56 10.04 0.99
C PHE A 128 23.92 11.17 1.78
N ALA A 129 23.46 10.89 2.99
CA ALA A 129 23.13 11.91 3.99
C ALA A 129 23.48 11.42 5.40
N MET A 130 23.57 12.34 6.35
CA MET A 130 23.75 11.98 7.75
C MET A 130 23.06 12.98 8.68
N THR A 131 22.78 12.53 9.91
CA THR A 131 22.36 13.40 11.00
C THR A 131 23.18 13.11 12.26
N GLY A 132 23.39 14.14 13.07
CA GLY A 132 24.22 14.08 14.27
C GLY A 132 24.79 15.45 14.60
N THR A 133 24.89 15.79 15.88
CA THR A 133 25.67 16.96 16.29
C THR A 133 27.16 16.68 16.05
N ILE A 134 27.97 17.74 15.95
CA ILE A 134 29.43 17.61 16.01
C ILE A 134 29.90 18.25 17.30
N GLU A 135 30.63 17.50 18.09
CA GLU A 135 31.22 17.99 19.34
C GLU A 135 32.65 18.49 19.10
N ASP A 136 33.16 19.27 20.05
CA ASP A 136 34.49 19.89 20.02
C ASP A 136 35.68 18.91 19.96
N ASP A 137 35.44 17.62 20.22
CA ASP A 137 36.42 16.53 20.13
C ASP A 137 36.24 15.67 18.85
N GLY A 138 35.29 16.05 17.98
CA GLY A 138 34.97 15.34 16.74
C GLY A 138 34.03 14.14 16.93
N SER A 139 33.48 13.92 18.12
CA SER A 139 32.43 12.92 18.35
C SER A 139 31.10 13.36 17.72
N ILE A 140 30.29 12.37 17.31
CA ILE A 140 28.95 12.59 16.76
C ILE A 140 27.93 12.38 17.87
N GLY A 141 27.23 13.45 18.25
CA GLY A 141 26.27 13.43 19.35
C GLY A 141 24.83 13.17 18.91
N GLU A 142 23.97 12.94 19.91
CA GLU A 142 22.59 12.50 19.74
C GLU A 142 21.68 13.54 19.07
N VAL A 143 20.68 13.04 18.36
CA VAL A 143 19.64 13.87 17.74
C VAL A 143 18.24 13.26 17.90
N GLY A 144 17.21 14.10 17.76
CA GLY A 144 15.82 13.68 17.71
C GLY A 144 15.35 13.28 16.30
N GLU A 145 14.22 12.56 16.25
CA GLU A 145 13.40 12.32 15.05
C GLU A 145 14.18 11.74 13.87
N ILE A 146 15.02 10.74 14.14
CA ILE A 146 15.90 10.12 13.14
C ILE A 146 15.06 9.42 12.08
N LEU A 147 13.96 8.78 12.48
CA LEU A 147 13.10 8.06 11.54
C LEU A 147 12.45 8.99 10.50
N ALA A 148 11.92 10.15 10.91
CA ALA A 148 11.36 11.14 9.99
C ALA A 148 12.43 11.73 9.05
N LYS A 149 13.63 12.02 9.58
CA LYS A 149 14.78 12.48 8.79
C LYS A 149 15.24 11.43 7.77
N ALA A 150 15.27 10.16 8.18
CA ALA A 150 15.61 9.02 7.34
C ALA A 150 14.59 8.83 6.21
N LYS A 151 13.28 9.00 6.50
CA LYS A 151 12.23 9.03 5.48
C LYS A 151 12.44 10.14 4.46
N ALA A 152 12.64 11.38 4.91
CA ALA A 152 12.90 12.52 4.02
C ALA A 152 14.16 12.33 3.17
N ALA A 153 15.21 11.71 3.72
CA ALA A 153 16.41 11.35 2.97
C ALA A 153 16.09 10.34 1.85
N THR A 154 15.35 9.27 2.20
CA THR A 154 14.90 8.24 1.25
C THR A 154 14.12 8.85 0.09
N ASP A 155 13.18 9.75 0.38
CA ASP A 155 12.31 10.39 -0.62
C ASP A 155 13.10 11.22 -1.65
N HIS A 156 14.32 11.64 -1.30
CA HIS A 156 15.23 12.36 -2.20
C HIS A 156 16.29 11.45 -2.85
N GLY A 157 16.19 10.13 -2.66
CA GLY A 157 17.05 9.12 -3.26
C GLY A 157 18.37 8.90 -2.53
N VAL A 158 18.42 9.21 -1.23
CA VAL A 158 19.51 8.81 -0.34
C VAL A 158 19.41 7.30 -0.10
N THR A 159 20.52 6.58 -0.31
CA THR A 159 20.61 5.13 -0.10
C THR A 159 21.52 4.76 1.07
N VAL A 160 22.36 5.70 1.53
CA VAL A 160 23.21 5.56 2.71
C VAL A 160 22.93 6.70 3.67
N PHE A 161 22.49 6.36 4.88
CA PHE A 161 22.15 7.32 5.93
C PHE A 161 22.92 7.02 7.22
N LEU A 162 23.72 7.98 7.69
CA LEU A 162 24.45 7.80 8.97
C LEU A 162 23.69 8.45 10.12
N ILE A 163 23.70 7.77 11.27
CA ILE A 163 23.05 8.20 12.51
C ILE A 163 24.03 8.10 13.69
N PRO A 164 23.80 8.83 14.79
CA PRO A 164 24.64 8.71 15.98
C PRO A 164 24.59 7.30 16.58
N LYS A 165 25.73 6.82 17.06
CA LYS A 165 25.86 5.48 17.66
C LYS A 165 25.01 5.34 18.91
N GLY A 166 24.26 4.25 19.01
CA GLY A 166 23.34 3.95 20.11
C GLY A 166 21.91 4.43 19.86
N GLN A 167 21.63 5.08 18.72
CA GLN A 167 20.30 5.58 18.36
C GLN A 167 19.61 4.76 17.25
N SER A 168 20.08 3.54 16.97
CA SER A 168 19.42 2.61 16.03
C SER A 168 17.99 2.26 16.42
N THR A 169 17.62 2.41 17.69
CA THR A 169 16.30 2.11 18.23
C THR A 169 15.67 3.39 18.77
N GLN A 170 14.53 3.80 18.22
CA GLN A 170 13.77 4.95 18.72
C GLN A 170 12.40 4.51 19.23
N ASN A 171 12.02 5.03 20.39
CA ASN A 171 10.67 4.90 20.89
C ASN A 171 9.80 5.96 20.20
N GLN A 172 8.84 5.50 19.41
CA GLN A 172 7.78 6.34 18.87
C GLN A 172 6.64 6.36 19.88
N TYR A 173 6.19 7.57 20.23
CA TYR A 173 5.09 7.73 21.16
C TYR A 173 3.79 7.70 20.38
N VAL A 174 3.08 6.60 20.51
CA VAL A 174 1.87 6.32 19.75
C VAL A 174 0.66 6.71 20.59
N LYS A 175 -0.16 7.64 20.08
CA LYS A 175 -1.48 7.95 20.67
C LYS A 175 -2.47 6.84 20.30
N LYS A 176 -2.81 5.98 21.26
CA LYS A 176 -3.92 5.05 21.12
C LYS A 176 -5.19 5.70 21.62
N VAL A 177 -6.19 5.78 20.76
CA VAL A 177 -7.55 6.20 21.12
C VAL A 177 -8.36 4.93 21.34
N LYS A 178 -8.77 4.68 22.58
CA LYS A 178 -9.79 3.67 22.88
C LYS A 178 -11.12 4.36 23.08
N THR A 179 -12.17 3.81 22.49
CA THR A 179 -13.56 4.29 22.65
C THR A 179 -14.36 3.25 23.44
N PRO A 180 -14.18 3.17 24.78
CA PRO A 180 -14.82 2.12 25.58
C PRO A 180 -16.34 2.22 25.60
N GLU A 181 -16.92 3.40 25.36
CA GLU A 181 -18.35 3.64 25.29
C GLU A 181 -18.64 4.80 24.29
N PRO A 182 -19.83 4.84 23.65
CA PRO A 182 -20.23 5.94 22.78
C PRO A 182 -20.10 7.30 23.49
N GLY A 183 -19.31 8.22 22.93
CA GLY A 183 -19.05 9.55 23.49
C GLY A 183 -17.87 9.64 24.47
N TRP A 184 -17.19 8.54 24.79
CA TRP A 184 -15.99 8.52 25.63
C TRP A 184 -14.76 8.09 24.84
N TYR A 185 -13.66 8.85 24.95
CA TYR A 185 -12.36 8.46 24.43
C TYR A 185 -11.30 8.47 25.53
N ILE A 186 -10.47 7.43 25.56
CA ILE A 186 -9.26 7.36 26.39
C ILE A 186 -8.08 7.43 25.44
N GLU A 187 -7.35 8.55 25.48
CA GLU A 187 -6.06 8.67 24.82
C GLU A 187 -4.96 8.12 25.74
N THR A 188 -4.29 7.06 25.30
CA THR A 188 -3.08 6.54 25.96
C THR A 188 -1.88 6.75 25.06
N ILE A 189 -0.80 7.29 25.60
CA ILE A 189 0.48 7.38 24.89
C ILE A 189 1.30 6.14 25.26
N GLU A 190 1.50 5.23 24.32
CA GLU A 190 2.37 4.06 24.51
C GLU A 190 3.68 4.23 23.71
N PRO A 191 4.83 3.78 24.22
CA PRO A 191 6.07 3.75 23.43
C PRO A 191 6.11 2.49 22.55
N VAL A 192 6.20 2.67 21.23
CA VAL A 192 6.52 1.62 20.26
C VAL A 192 7.99 1.73 19.89
N SER A 193 8.77 0.69 20.19
CA SER A 193 10.21 0.67 19.91
C SER A 193 10.45 0.24 18.47
N VAL A 194 11.03 1.12 17.65
CA VAL A 194 11.33 0.87 16.24
C VAL A 194 12.83 0.79 16.04
N ASN A 195 13.32 -0.34 15.49
CA ASN A 195 14.69 -0.44 15.01
C ASN A 195 14.79 0.18 13.62
N ILE A 196 15.36 1.38 13.53
CA ILE A 196 15.46 2.19 12.31
C ILE A 196 16.29 1.49 11.24
N VAL A 197 17.35 0.78 11.64
CA VAL A 197 18.24 0.09 10.69
C VAL A 197 17.49 -1.01 9.95
N LYS A 198 16.71 -1.80 10.68
CA LYS A 198 15.85 -2.83 10.08
C LYS A 198 14.72 -2.19 9.27
N TYR A 199 14.02 -1.22 9.87
CA TYR A 199 12.86 -0.60 9.25
C TYR A 199 13.18 0.07 7.91
N ALA A 200 14.23 0.89 7.86
CA ALA A 200 14.65 1.59 6.66
C ALA A 200 15.13 0.62 5.56
N ARG A 201 15.77 -0.48 5.94
CA ARG A 201 16.15 -1.53 4.98
C ARG A 201 14.94 -2.22 4.39
N ASP A 202 14.05 -2.70 5.26
CA ASP A 202 12.95 -3.58 4.87
C ASP A 202 11.84 -2.80 4.12
N ASN A 203 11.62 -1.52 4.45
CA ASN A 203 10.55 -0.71 3.86
C ASN A 203 11.03 0.26 2.78
N TRP A 204 12.27 0.73 2.86
CA TRP A 204 12.78 1.80 1.99
C TRP A 204 13.99 1.37 1.14
N GLY A 205 14.57 0.20 1.42
CA GLY A 205 15.82 -0.23 0.77
C GLY A 205 17.04 0.63 1.15
N MET A 206 16.94 1.46 2.20
CA MET A 206 18.01 2.36 2.63
C MET A 206 18.94 1.69 3.65
N GLY A 207 20.25 1.82 3.44
CA GLY A 207 21.26 1.40 4.41
C GLY A 207 21.46 2.46 5.49
N VAL A 208 21.14 2.12 6.74
CA VAL A 208 21.38 2.99 7.90
C VAL A 208 22.56 2.46 8.72
N TYR A 209 23.51 3.33 9.06
CA TYR A 209 24.73 2.96 9.78
C TYR A 209 24.99 3.88 10.96
N GLU A 210 25.35 3.29 12.10
CA GLU A 210 25.71 4.02 13.31
C GLU A 210 27.17 4.47 13.27
N VAL A 211 27.42 5.74 13.59
CA VAL A 211 28.76 6.33 13.69
C VAL A 211 28.95 7.06 15.02
N SER A 212 30.14 6.94 15.59
CA SER A 212 30.51 7.53 16.88
C SER A 212 31.28 8.84 16.76
N ASN A 213 31.96 9.06 15.64
CA ASN A 213 32.82 10.21 15.42
C ASN A 213 32.98 10.49 13.92
N ILE A 214 33.46 11.68 13.61
CA ILE A 214 33.60 12.16 12.24
C ILE A 214 34.57 11.32 11.38
N ARG A 215 35.59 10.67 11.95
CA ARG A 215 36.51 9.80 11.19
C ARG A 215 35.81 8.53 10.72
N GLU A 216 34.89 8.01 11.53
CA GLU A 216 34.06 6.86 11.14
C GLU A 216 33.09 7.27 10.02
N ALA A 217 32.47 8.45 10.12
CA ALA A 217 31.64 9.01 9.05
C ALA A 217 32.41 9.21 7.74
N MET A 218 33.67 9.67 7.80
CA MET A 218 34.55 9.80 6.62
C MET A 218 34.77 8.46 5.90
N ASN A 219 34.84 7.33 6.61
CA ASN A 219 35.03 6.02 5.99
C ASN A 219 33.84 5.63 5.11
N TYR A 220 32.62 5.98 5.52
CA TYR A 220 31.41 5.76 4.72
C TYR A 220 31.28 6.79 3.58
N ALA A 221 31.56 8.06 3.87
CA ALA A 221 31.41 9.14 2.90
C ALA A 221 32.43 9.08 1.75
N PHE A 222 33.66 8.65 2.03
CA PHE A 222 34.77 8.59 1.07
C PHE A 222 35.15 7.18 0.63
N GLY A 223 34.48 6.14 1.17
CA GLY A 223 34.69 4.75 0.79
C GLY A 223 33.88 4.34 -0.45
N GLU A 224 34.03 3.09 -0.89
CA GLU A 224 33.13 2.51 -1.90
C GLU A 224 31.75 2.27 -1.27
N ILE A 225 30.84 3.21 -1.49
CA ILE A 225 29.43 3.04 -1.18
C ILE A 225 28.87 1.94 -2.10
N PRO A 226 28.05 0.98 -1.61
CA PRO A 226 27.24 0.14 -2.48
C PRO A 226 26.35 1.06 -3.30
N THR A 227 26.72 1.29 -4.56
CA THR A 227 26.03 2.20 -5.46
C THR A 227 24.66 1.62 -5.77
N GLY A 228 23.65 2.06 -5.02
CA GLY A 228 22.28 2.15 -5.54
C GLY A 228 22.26 3.25 -6.58
N SER A 229 22.77 2.99 -7.78
CA SER A 229 22.63 3.91 -8.90
C SER A 229 21.14 4.18 -9.08
N LYS A 230 20.69 5.43 -9.01
CA LYS A 230 19.43 5.84 -9.66
C LYS A 230 19.57 5.39 -11.11
N LYS A 231 18.93 4.28 -11.47
CA LYS A 231 18.87 3.86 -12.86
C LYS A 231 18.12 4.95 -13.57
N ASN A 232 18.69 5.46 -14.66
CA ASN A 232 17.88 6.15 -15.66
C ASN A 232 16.89 5.09 -16.16
N LEU A 233 15.68 5.12 -15.60
CA LEU A 233 14.58 4.31 -16.08
C LEU A 233 14.15 4.94 -17.40
N GLU A 234 14.11 4.11 -18.44
CA GLU A 234 13.55 4.54 -19.72
C GLU A 234 12.04 4.76 -19.50
N PRO A 235 11.48 5.91 -19.93
CA PRO A 235 10.08 6.20 -19.74
C PRO A 235 9.20 5.16 -20.44
N ILE A 236 8.20 4.66 -19.71
CA ILE A 236 7.29 3.65 -20.24
C ILE A 236 6.24 4.31 -21.12
N ASN A 237 6.35 4.10 -22.43
CA ASN A 237 5.48 4.79 -23.40
C ASN A 237 4.19 4.00 -23.73
N SER A 238 4.12 2.70 -23.42
CA SER A 238 2.91 1.88 -23.62
C SER A 238 3.03 0.50 -22.97
N ILE A 239 1.92 -0.03 -22.48
CA ILE A 239 1.81 -1.40 -21.97
C ILE A 239 0.59 -2.10 -22.59
N THR A 240 0.67 -3.41 -22.77
CA THR A 240 -0.48 -4.24 -23.16
C THR A 240 -1.01 -5.00 -21.97
N LEU A 241 -2.32 -4.95 -21.72
CA LEU A 241 -2.96 -5.77 -20.70
C LEU A 241 -3.10 -7.24 -21.20
N PRO A 242 -2.36 -8.21 -20.65
CA PRO A 242 -2.49 -9.61 -21.07
C PRO A 242 -3.84 -10.17 -20.63
N LYS A 243 -4.27 -11.30 -21.22
CA LYS A 243 -5.42 -12.05 -20.69
C LYS A 243 -5.08 -12.57 -19.29
N PHE A 244 -5.98 -12.39 -18.32
CA PHE A 244 -5.80 -12.92 -16.97
C PHE A 244 -6.33 -14.35 -16.88
N THR A 245 -5.61 -15.20 -16.15
CA THR A 245 -6.00 -16.59 -15.87
C THR A 245 -5.59 -16.95 -14.45
N SER A 246 -6.48 -17.58 -13.69
CA SER A 246 -6.17 -18.12 -12.36
C SER A 246 -6.46 -19.63 -12.29
N PRO A 247 -5.62 -20.42 -11.62
CA PRO A 247 -5.90 -21.83 -11.32
C PRO A 247 -6.92 -22.00 -10.19
N VAL A 248 -7.26 -20.95 -9.44
CA VAL A 248 -8.16 -20.99 -8.29
C VAL A 248 -9.60 -21.21 -8.76
N GLY A 249 -10.21 -22.32 -8.32
CA GLY A 249 -11.58 -22.70 -8.70
C GLY A 249 -12.61 -21.64 -8.33
N ASP A 250 -12.52 -21.12 -7.10
CA ASP A 250 -13.44 -20.11 -6.56
C ASP A 250 -13.43 -18.81 -7.36
N TYR A 251 -12.31 -18.47 -8.00
CA TYR A 251 -12.23 -17.30 -8.88
C TYR A 251 -13.04 -17.48 -10.19
N ASN A 252 -13.14 -18.72 -10.70
CA ASN A 252 -14.06 -19.01 -11.80
C ASN A 252 -15.51 -18.96 -11.34
N ASP A 253 -15.81 -19.40 -10.11
CA ASP A 253 -17.16 -19.29 -9.54
C ASP A 253 -17.58 -17.84 -9.25
N PHE A 254 -16.59 -16.98 -8.97
CA PHE A 254 -16.76 -15.53 -8.85
C PHE A 254 -17.22 -14.90 -10.17
N SER A 255 -16.72 -15.36 -11.32
CA SER A 255 -17.11 -14.83 -12.63
C SER A 255 -18.62 -14.87 -12.89
N LEU A 256 -19.31 -15.89 -12.36
CA LEU A 256 -20.76 -16.05 -12.50
C LEU A 256 -21.55 -14.94 -11.78
N MET A 257 -20.97 -14.31 -10.76
CA MET A 257 -21.61 -13.19 -10.06
C MET A 257 -21.36 -11.87 -10.77
N VAL A 258 -20.29 -11.77 -11.56
CA VAL A 258 -19.90 -10.54 -12.26
C VAL A 258 -20.83 -10.20 -13.43
N GLU A 259 -21.34 -11.22 -14.14
CA GLU A 259 -22.26 -11.01 -15.27
C GLU A 259 -23.54 -10.28 -14.84
N ASP A 260 -24.06 -10.62 -13.66
CA ASP A 260 -25.25 -9.98 -13.08
C ASP A 260 -24.96 -8.51 -12.69
N GLU A 261 -23.77 -8.22 -12.16
CA GLU A 261 -23.36 -6.86 -11.75
C GLU A 261 -23.23 -5.90 -12.94
N LEU A 262 -22.56 -6.31 -14.02
CA LEU A 262 -22.43 -5.46 -15.22
C LEU A 262 -23.80 -5.19 -15.86
N THR A 263 -24.65 -6.22 -15.92
CA THR A 263 -26.02 -6.08 -16.44
C THR A 263 -26.84 -5.13 -15.58
N SER A 264 -26.73 -5.23 -14.25
CA SER A 264 -27.38 -4.32 -13.30
C SER A 264 -26.93 -2.87 -13.51
N ALA A 265 -25.62 -2.63 -13.63
CA ALA A 265 -25.05 -1.31 -13.87
C ALA A 265 -25.56 -0.67 -15.18
N GLU A 266 -25.60 -1.43 -16.28
CA GLU A 266 -26.17 -0.93 -17.53
C GLU A 266 -27.64 -0.53 -17.41
N ASN A 267 -28.42 -1.31 -16.64
CA ASN A 267 -29.83 -1.03 -16.44
C ASN A 267 -30.04 0.21 -15.56
N ASN A 268 -29.26 0.36 -14.49
CA ASN A 268 -29.26 1.55 -13.63
C ASN A 268 -28.89 2.79 -14.46
N TYR A 269 -27.85 2.70 -15.29
CA TYR A 269 -27.46 3.78 -16.20
C TYR A 269 -28.58 4.18 -17.17
N ARG A 270 -29.22 3.20 -17.83
CA ARG A 270 -30.34 3.48 -18.76
C ARG A 270 -31.51 4.13 -18.05
N LYS A 271 -31.82 3.66 -16.83
CA LYS A 271 -32.91 4.19 -16.00
C LYS A 271 -32.61 5.63 -15.57
N ALA A 272 -31.42 5.89 -15.02
CA ALA A 272 -30.96 7.22 -14.63
C ALA A 272 -30.91 8.19 -15.81
N SER A 273 -30.38 7.77 -16.96
CA SER A 273 -30.31 8.57 -18.19
C SER A 273 -31.70 8.96 -18.69
N THR A 274 -32.64 8.01 -18.72
CA THR A 274 -34.03 8.28 -19.11
C THR A 274 -34.73 9.21 -18.12
N LYS A 275 -34.45 9.07 -16.83
CA LYS A 275 -35.01 9.95 -15.79
C LYS A 275 -34.48 11.37 -15.93
N LEU A 276 -33.17 11.53 -16.14
CA LEU A 276 -32.51 12.81 -16.33
C LEU A 276 -33.06 13.55 -17.56
N SER A 277 -33.22 12.85 -18.70
CA SER A 277 -33.74 13.47 -19.93
C SER A 277 -35.18 13.99 -19.82
N ASN A 278 -35.96 13.46 -18.88
CA ASN A 278 -37.36 13.82 -18.66
C ASN A 278 -37.56 14.77 -17.47
N ALA A 279 -36.53 15.00 -16.65
CA ALA A 279 -36.62 15.81 -15.45
C ALA A 279 -36.63 17.31 -15.79
N MET A 280 -37.51 18.07 -15.13
CA MET A 280 -37.51 19.53 -15.21
C MET A 280 -36.58 20.09 -14.12
N LEU A 281 -35.32 20.29 -14.45
CA LEU A 281 -34.27 20.76 -13.54
C LEU A 281 -33.71 22.12 -13.99
N PRO A 282 -33.14 22.94 -13.08
CA PRO A 282 -32.33 24.09 -13.47
C PRO A 282 -31.14 23.65 -14.34
N ASP A 283 -30.77 24.47 -15.33
CA ASP A 283 -29.72 24.14 -16.31
C ASP A 283 -28.40 23.72 -15.65
N ASP A 284 -27.95 24.46 -14.63
CA ASP A 284 -26.71 24.17 -13.89
C ASP A 284 -26.76 22.80 -13.19
N THR A 285 -27.92 22.43 -12.66
CA THR A 285 -28.12 21.13 -12.01
C THR A 285 -28.18 20.01 -13.05
N ALA A 286 -28.88 20.22 -14.16
CA ALA A 286 -28.95 19.24 -15.24
C ALA A 286 -27.57 18.96 -15.83
N LEU A 287 -26.73 19.99 -15.99
CA LEU A 287 -25.36 19.86 -16.46
C LEU A 287 -24.49 19.04 -15.47
N ALA A 288 -24.52 19.37 -14.18
CA ALA A 288 -23.76 18.63 -13.16
C ALA A 288 -24.16 17.15 -13.09
N LEU A 289 -25.46 16.84 -13.22
CA LEU A 289 -25.94 15.46 -13.26
C LEU A 289 -25.55 14.74 -14.56
N ALA A 290 -25.48 15.45 -15.70
CA ALA A 290 -25.00 14.90 -16.96
C ALA A 290 -23.50 14.53 -16.88
N GLU A 291 -22.68 15.34 -16.22
CA GLU A 291 -21.26 15.02 -15.99
C GLU A 291 -21.09 13.75 -15.16
N LEU A 292 -21.91 13.56 -14.11
CA LEU A 292 -21.94 12.30 -13.35
C LEU A 292 -22.36 11.11 -14.23
N MET A 293 -23.33 11.30 -15.14
CA MET A 293 -23.72 10.25 -16.08
C MET A 293 -22.60 9.91 -17.07
N ASP A 294 -21.83 10.89 -17.54
CA ASP A 294 -20.66 10.65 -18.39
C ASP A 294 -19.59 9.83 -17.65
N MET A 295 -19.35 10.13 -16.36
CA MET A 295 -18.49 9.31 -15.51
C MET A 295 -19.02 7.87 -15.37
N SER A 296 -20.32 7.71 -15.08
CA SER A 296 -20.98 6.39 -14.99
C SER A 296 -20.85 5.60 -16.29
N LYS A 297 -20.95 6.26 -17.45
CA LYS A 297 -20.77 5.65 -18.77
C LYS A 297 -19.33 5.20 -18.98
N SER A 298 -18.35 6.02 -18.58
CA SER A 298 -16.93 5.68 -18.67
C SER A 298 -16.60 4.42 -17.86
N TYR A 299 -17.17 4.25 -16.66
CA TYR A 299 -16.99 3.03 -15.89
C TYR A 299 -17.56 1.79 -16.62
N ILE A 300 -18.73 1.89 -17.27
CA ILE A 300 -19.27 0.79 -18.08
C ILE A 300 -18.35 0.45 -19.27
N ASP A 301 -17.76 1.47 -19.92
CA ASP A 301 -16.84 1.24 -21.04
C ASP A 301 -15.54 0.57 -20.58
N ASN A 302 -14.98 1.00 -19.46
CA ASN A 302 -13.83 0.35 -18.82
C ASN A 302 -14.13 -1.12 -18.47
N ALA A 303 -15.30 -1.40 -17.89
CA ALA A 303 -15.72 -2.77 -17.60
C ALA A 303 -15.75 -3.63 -18.87
N LYS A 304 -16.34 -3.12 -19.95
CA LYS A 304 -16.44 -3.81 -21.25
C LYS A 304 -15.10 -4.02 -21.95
N GLU A 305 -14.11 -3.16 -21.71
CA GLU A 305 -12.76 -3.29 -22.27
C GLU A 305 -12.07 -4.58 -21.80
N VAL A 306 -12.37 -5.00 -20.56
CA VAL A 306 -11.72 -6.13 -19.90
C VAL A 306 -12.64 -7.34 -19.70
N ASP A 307 -13.93 -7.18 -20.01
CA ASP A 307 -14.89 -8.28 -20.07
C ASP A 307 -14.46 -9.37 -21.08
N GLY A 308 -14.64 -10.64 -20.70
CA GLY A 308 -14.18 -11.80 -21.45
C GLY A 308 -12.64 -12.01 -21.49
N ARG A 309 -11.86 -11.12 -20.87
CA ARG A 309 -10.39 -11.23 -20.78
C ARG A 309 -9.89 -11.81 -19.45
N GLY A 310 -10.83 -12.29 -18.62
CA GLY A 310 -10.54 -12.94 -17.34
C GLY A 310 -10.37 -11.99 -16.16
N TYR A 311 -10.64 -10.69 -16.32
CA TYR A 311 -10.58 -9.67 -15.28
C TYR A 311 -11.95 -9.53 -14.58
N TYR A 312 -12.34 -10.53 -13.81
CA TYR A 312 -13.68 -10.59 -13.24
C TYR A 312 -13.89 -9.52 -12.16
N TYR A 313 -12.94 -9.32 -11.26
CA TYR A 313 -13.05 -8.29 -10.22
C TYR A 313 -13.05 -6.89 -10.83
N SER A 314 -12.17 -6.61 -11.80
CA SER A 314 -12.13 -5.29 -12.43
C SER A 314 -13.44 -4.96 -13.14
N VAL A 315 -14.05 -5.92 -13.86
CA VAL A 315 -15.40 -5.73 -14.43
C VAL A 315 -16.42 -5.42 -13.34
N ALA A 316 -16.44 -6.22 -12.26
CA ALA A 316 -17.40 -6.02 -11.16
C ALA A 316 -17.20 -4.68 -10.45
N ASN A 317 -15.95 -4.26 -10.25
CA ASN A 317 -15.61 -3.01 -9.58
C ASN A 317 -15.99 -1.78 -10.42
N GLU A 318 -15.75 -1.81 -11.73
CA GLU A 318 -16.20 -0.76 -12.63
C GLU A 318 -17.75 -0.70 -12.72
N ALA A 319 -18.40 -1.86 -12.78
CA ALA A 319 -19.87 -1.95 -12.72
C ALA A 319 -20.42 -1.40 -11.39
N PHE A 320 -19.79 -1.71 -10.26
CA PHE A 320 -20.12 -1.19 -8.93
C PHE A 320 -20.05 0.34 -8.90
N LYS A 321 -18.96 0.94 -9.37
CA LYS A 321 -18.81 2.40 -9.46
C LYS A 321 -19.92 3.01 -10.33
N SER A 322 -20.19 2.41 -11.49
CA SER A 322 -21.23 2.89 -12.40
C SER A 322 -22.63 2.86 -11.77
N SER A 323 -22.98 1.77 -11.07
CA SER A 323 -24.26 1.64 -10.37
C SER A 323 -24.43 2.70 -9.29
N ILE A 324 -23.40 2.95 -8.47
CA ILE A 324 -23.45 4.00 -7.44
C ILE A 324 -23.71 5.36 -8.11
N THR A 325 -22.91 5.72 -9.10
CA THR A 325 -23.03 7.03 -9.75
C THR A 325 -24.40 7.20 -10.42
N SER A 326 -24.92 6.18 -11.11
CA SER A 326 -26.25 6.21 -11.71
C SER A 326 -27.36 6.38 -10.68
N ASN A 327 -27.30 5.64 -9.57
CA ASN A 327 -28.34 5.71 -8.54
C ASN A 327 -28.28 7.02 -7.75
N VAL A 328 -27.07 7.58 -7.54
CA VAL A 328 -26.91 8.93 -6.97
C VAL A 328 -27.59 9.98 -7.87
N VAL A 329 -27.43 9.88 -9.19
CA VAL A 329 -28.14 10.77 -10.12
C VAL A 329 -29.66 10.59 -9.99
N GLU A 330 -30.15 9.36 -9.89
CA GLU A 330 -31.59 9.11 -9.68
C GLU A 330 -32.13 9.72 -8.39
N ASP A 331 -31.42 9.56 -7.28
CA ASP A 331 -31.78 10.09 -5.97
C ASP A 331 -31.71 11.63 -5.97
N LEU A 332 -30.73 12.23 -6.64
CA LEU A 332 -30.62 13.68 -6.80
C LEU A 332 -31.76 14.25 -7.64
N ILE A 333 -32.18 13.59 -8.71
CA ILE A 333 -33.35 14.01 -9.50
C ILE A 333 -34.61 14.02 -8.63
N ASP A 334 -34.85 12.95 -7.87
CA ASP A 334 -36.01 12.87 -6.97
C ASP A 334 -35.93 13.94 -5.88
N TYR A 335 -34.75 14.15 -5.30
CA TYR A 335 -34.51 15.18 -4.31
C TYR A 335 -34.80 16.59 -4.86
N TYR A 336 -34.27 16.95 -6.03
CA TYR A 336 -34.47 18.29 -6.59
C TYR A 336 -35.90 18.54 -7.06
N THR A 337 -36.63 17.50 -7.44
CA THR A 337 -38.03 17.57 -7.88
C THR A 337 -39.05 17.39 -6.74
N SER A 338 -38.63 16.89 -5.58
CA SER A 338 -39.48 16.71 -4.40
C SER A 338 -39.80 18.04 -3.70
N SER A 339 -41.04 18.14 -3.21
CA SER A 339 -41.47 19.22 -2.30
C SER A 339 -41.02 19.00 -0.85
N GLU A 340 -40.62 17.79 -0.47
CA GLU A 340 -40.26 17.38 0.91
C GLU A 340 -38.84 16.81 0.96
N LYS A 341 -37.86 17.68 0.66
CA LYS A 341 -36.44 17.34 0.49
C LYS A 341 -35.80 16.67 1.71
N GLU A 342 -36.03 17.24 2.89
CA GLU A 342 -35.45 16.71 4.15
C GLU A 342 -36.04 15.33 4.50
N SER A 343 -37.34 15.13 4.27
CA SER A 343 -37.99 13.82 4.48
C SER A 343 -37.41 12.77 3.55
N TYR A 344 -37.14 13.12 2.29
CA TYR A 344 -36.58 12.18 1.32
C TYR A 344 -35.20 11.65 1.72
N ILE A 345 -34.30 12.54 2.16
CA ILE A 345 -32.96 12.12 2.67
C ILE A 345 -33.13 11.18 3.86
N LYS A 346 -33.96 11.60 4.83
CA LYS A 346 -34.22 10.80 6.03
C LYS A 346 -34.76 9.41 5.69
N ASP A 347 -35.74 9.33 4.80
CA ASP A 347 -36.35 8.06 4.39
C ASP A 347 -35.33 7.14 3.71
N ARG A 348 -34.44 7.67 2.86
CA ARG A 348 -33.36 6.88 2.23
C ARG A 348 -32.38 6.34 3.28
N VAL A 349 -31.97 7.16 4.25
CA VAL A 349 -31.07 6.76 5.33
C VAL A 349 -31.73 5.71 6.24
N ASP A 350 -32.95 5.95 6.70
CA ASP A 350 -33.69 5.06 7.61
C ASP A 350 -33.95 3.69 6.94
N LYS A 351 -34.36 3.67 5.66
CA LYS A 351 -34.55 2.44 4.91
C LYS A 351 -33.24 1.65 4.77
N THR A 352 -32.15 2.32 4.43
CA THR A 352 -30.85 1.66 4.24
C THR A 352 -30.35 1.06 5.56
N ASN A 353 -30.50 1.78 6.68
CA ASN A 353 -30.18 1.27 8.00
C ASN A 353 -31.02 0.03 8.39
N GLN A 354 -32.30 -0.03 8.00
CA GLN A 354 -33.11 -1.23 8.19
C GLN A 354 -32.59 -2.41 7.36
N GLU A 355 -32.20 -2.17 6.10
CA GLU A 355 -31.64 -3.21 5.23
C GLU A 355 -30.28 -3.72 5.74
N ILE A 356 -29.44 -2.85 6.29
CA ILE A 356 -28.17 -3.24 6.94
C ILE A 356 -28.47 -4.15 8.12
N ASN A 357 -29.35 -3.73 9.03
CA ASN A 357 -29.70 -4.52 10.22
C ASN A 357 -30.30 -5.88 9.88
N GLN A 358 -31.08 -5.98 8.80
CA GLN A 358 -31.56 -7.26 8.31
C GLN A 358 -30.42 -8.14 7.79
N THR A 359 -29.55 -7.57 6.95
CA THR A 359 -28.46 -8.32 6.30
C THR A 359 -27.40 -8.75 7.30
N LEU A 360 -27.09 -7.93 8.31
CA LEU A 360 -26.21 -8.28 9.42
C LEU A 360 -26.66 -9.58 10.11
N LYS A 361 -27.96 -9.69 10.44
CA LYS A 361 -28.51 -10.92 11.04
C LYS A 361 -28.37 -12.13 10.12
N GLU A 362 -28.61 -11.96 8.82
CA GLU A 362 -28.44 -13.04 7.84
C GLU A 362 -26.98 -13.50 7.72
N VAL A 363 -26.03 -12.57 7.76
CA VAL A 363 -24.58 -12.85 7.79
C VAL A 363 -24.20 -13.57 9.08
N GLU A 364 -24.64 -13.07 10.24
CA GLU A 364 -24.40 -13.73 11.52
C GLU A 364 -24.94 -15.16 11.55
N ASP A 365 -26.11 -15.40 10.97
CA ASP A 365 -26.73 -16.73 10.97
C ASP A 365 -26.05 -17.73 10.02
N LYS A 366 -25.54 -17.26 8.88
CA LYS A 366 -25.01 -18.13 7.80
C LYS A 366 -23.49 -18.15 7.74
N SER A 367 -22.85 -16.98 7.70
CA SER A 367 -21.39 -16.86 7.56
C SER A 367 -20.69 -17.44 8.78
N ASN A 368 -21.18 -17.21 10.01
CA ASN A 368 -20.59 -17.77 11.23
C ASN A 368 -20.61 -19.32 11.24
N LYS A 369 -21.56 -19.96 10.54
CA LYS A 369 -21.64 -21.43 10.43
C LYS A 369 -20.70 -22.02 9.36
N MET A 370 -20.00 -21.17 8.63
CA MET A 370 -19.18 -21.58 7.47
C MET A 370 -17.79 -20.99 7.47
N ILE A 371 -17.54 -19.98 8.29
CA ILE A 371 -16.23 -19.40 8.53
C ILE A 371 -15.21 -20.44 9.04
N CYS A 372 -15.66 -21.59 9.53
CA CYS A 372 -14.83 -22.74 9.92
C CYS A 372 -14.69 -23.83 8.86
N ASN A 373 -15.16 -23.59 7.63
CA ASN A 373 -14.98 -24.50 6.51
C ASN A 373 -13.80 -24.03 5.63
N PRO A 374 -12.69 -24.78 5.57
CA PRO A 374 -11.49 -24.40 4.82
C PRO A 374 -11.70 -24.13 3.33
N ASN A 375 -12.79 -24.63 2.74
CA ASN A 375 -13.11 -24.44 1.32
C ASN A 375 -14.13 -23.32 1.07
N MET A 376 -14.73 -22.74 2.12
CA MET A 376 -15.84 -21.76 1.97
C MET A 376 -15.62 -20.47 2.77
N PHE A 377 -14.63 -20.43 3.67
CA PHE A 377 -14.51 -19.33 4.61
C PHE A 377 -14.25 -17.97 3.93
N GLU A 378 -13.54 -17.93 2.80
CA GLU A 378 -13.28 -16.68 2.07
C GLU A 378 -14.57 -15.99 1.59
N TRP A 379 -15.59 -16.76 1.20
CA TRP A 379 -16.91 -16.22 0.86
C TRP A 379 -17.62 -15.62 2.08
N ALA A 380 -17.47 -16.27 3.25
CA ALA A 380 -18.01 -15.78 4.50
C ALA A 380 -17.28 -14.50 4.98
N VAL A 381 -15.95 -14.46 4.82
CA VAL A 381 -15.12 -13.27 5.06
C VAL A 381 -15.58 -12.12 4.17
N ALA A 382 -15.62 -12.34 2.86
CA ALA A 382 -16.01 -11.32 1.90
C ALA A 382 -17.44 -10.81 2.15
N ALA A 383 -18.38 -11.69 2.53
CA ALA A 383 -19.73 -11.28 2.91
C ALA A 383 -19.74 -10.39 4.18
N SER A 384 -18.93 -10.75 5.18
CA SER A 384 -18.83 -10.03 6.45
C SER A 384 -18.20 -8.65 6.26
N GLN A 385 -17.08 -8.57 5.54
CA GLN A 385 -16.43 -7.31 5.18
C GLN A 385 -17.38 -6.35 4.47
N ARG A 386 -18.11 -6.84 3.46
CA ARG A 386 -19.03 -5.98 2.69
C ARG A 386 -20.15 -5.41 3.56
N ILE A 387 -20.71 -6.18 4.50
CA ILE A 387 -21.74 -5.63 5.40
C ILE A 387 -21.13 -4.68 6.45
N THR A 388 -19.91 -4.95 6.94
CA THR A 388 -19.16 -4.01 7.78
C THR A 388 -18.94 -2.68 7.06
N TYR A 389 -18.50 -2.72 5.80
CA TYR A 389 -18.24 -1.53 4.99
C TYR A 389 -19.50 -0.71 4.76
N ALA A 390 -20.63 -1.36 4.49
CA ALA A 390 -21.93 -0.70 4.37
C ALA A 390 -22.32 0.01 5.67
N LYS A 391 -22.16 -0.67 6.82
CA LYS A 391 -22.44 -0.11 8.14
C LYS A 391 -21.56 1.10 8.45
N ASN A 392 -20.23 0.95 8.36
CA ASN A 392 -19.28 2.03 8.65
C ASN A 392 -19.53 3.26 7.77
N ARG A 393 -19.88 3.03 6.49
CA ARG A 393 -20.22 4.11 5.56
C ARG A 393 -21.48 4.86 5.97
N MET A 394 -22.52 4.17 6.43
CA MET A 394 -23.73 4.80 6.94
C MET A 394 -23.51 5.52 8.27
N GLU A 395 -22.68 4.98 9.16
CA GLU A 395 -22.32 5.64 10.44
C GLU A 395 -21.49 6.92 10.24
N SER A 396 -20.79 7.04 9.10
CA SER A 396 -20.08 8.27 8.71
C SER A 396 -21.00 9.39 8.21
N ILE A 397 -22.32 9.16 8.13
CA ILE A 397 -23.30 10.21 7.82
C ILE A 397 -23.56 11.01 9.10
N GLY A 398 -22.88 12.14 9.27
CA GLY A 398 -23.04 13.03 10.42
C GLY A 398 -24.12 14.09 10.22
N ASP A 399 -24.47 14.80 11.30
CA ASP A 399 -25.35 15.99 11.23
C ASP A 399 -24.72 17.15 10.41
N GLU A 400 -23.39 17.12 10.20
CA GLU A 400 -22.61 18.10 9.43
C GLU A 400 -22.39 17.73 7.94
N ASP A 401 -22.93 16.61 7.45
CA ASP A 401 -22.86 16.24 6.02
C ASP A 401 -23.58 17.31 5.18
N SER A 402 -22.80 18.21 4.61
CA SER A 402 -23.29 19.52 4.14
C SER A 402 -23.96 19.49 2.75
N SER A 403 -23.93 18.35 2.04
CA SER A 403 -24.50 18.23 0.70
C SER A 403 -25.30 16.93 0.49
N PRO A 404 -26.52 17.00 -0.09
CA PRO A 404 -27.29 15.83 -0.50
C PRO A 404 -26.51 14.85 -1.39
N VAL A 405 -25.58 15.35 -2.20
CA VAL A 405 -24.74 14.52 -3.09
C VAL A 405 -23.89 13.55 -2.25
N GLU A 406 -23.30 14.03 -1.16
CA GLU A 406 -22.44 13.22 -0.29
C GLU A 406 -23.26 12.15 0.43
N VAL A 407 -24.41 12.54 0.97
CA VAL A 407 -25.32 11.60 1.66
C VAL A 407 -25.79 10.51 0.70
N PHE A 408 -26.27 10.86 -0.50
CA PHE A 408 -26.69 9.87 -1.48
C PHE A 408 -25.54 9.00 -1.97
N TYR A 409 -24.33 9.54 -2.11
CA TYR A 409 -23.16 8.73 -2.43
C TYR A 409 -22.87 7.68 -1.34
N LYS A 410 -22.89 8.08 -0.06
CA LYS A 410 -22.70 7.17 1.09
C LYS A 410 -23.81 6.11 1.13
N VAL A 411 -25.07 6.50 0.99
CA VAL A 411 -26.24 5.60 0.96
C VAL A 411 -26.14 4.59 -0.17
N ASN A 412 -25.95 5.03 -1.41
CA ASN A 412 -25.90 4.15 -2.57
C ASN A 412 -24.69 3.21 -2.52
N THR A 413 -23.55 3.67 -2.00
CA THR A 413 -22.39 2.79 -1.77
C THR A 413 -22.73 1.68 -0.77
N ALA A 414 -23.38 2.01 0.35
CA ALA A 414 -23.81 1.03 1.33
C ALA A 414 -24.81 0.03 0.75
N GLU A 415 -25.80 0.48 -0.02
CA GLU A 415 -26.77 -0.40 -0.69
C GLU A 415 -26.11 -1.38 -1.67
N GLN A 416 -25.11 -0.94 -2.44
CA GLN A 416 -24.37 -1.86 -3.32
C GLN A 416 -23.59 -2.92 -2.53
N TRP A 417 -22.92 -2.52 -1.44
CA TRP A 417 -22.22 -3.47 -0.58
C TRP A 417 -23.17 -4.47 0.12
N ILE A 418 -24.36 -4.05 0.52
CA ILE A 418 -25.41 -4.96 1.01
C ILE A 418 -25.76 -6.01 -0.06
N GLY A 419 -25.95 -5.57 -1.31
CA GLY A 419 -26.23 -6.45 -2.45
C GLY A 419 -25.13 -7.51 -2.64
N ILE A 420 -23.88 -7.08 -2.68
CA ILE A 420 -22.70 -7.95 -2.84
C ILE A 420 -22.56 -8.91 -1.65
N SER A 421 -22.75 -8.43 -0.41
CA SER A 421 -22.73 -9.28 0.79
C SER A 421 -23.76 -10.42 0.68
N ARG A 422 -24.99 -10.09 0.26
CA ARG A 422 -26.05 -11.09 0.01
C ARG A 422 -25.70 -12.04 -1.14
N ALA A 423 -25.01 -11.59 -2.18
CA ALA A 423 -24.57 -12.44 -3.28
C ALA A 423 -23.53 -13.47 -2.83
N PHE A 424 -22.50 -13.04 -2.09
CA PHE A 424 -21.51 -13.94 -1.50
C PHE A 424 -22.14 -14.94 -0.53
N MET A 425 -23.09 -14.50 0.30
CA MET A 425 -23.84 -15.41 1.17
C MET A 425 -24.58 -16.51 0.40
N LYS A 426 -25.07 -16.27 -0.81
CA LYS A 426 -25.80 -17.30 -1.60
C LYS A 426 -24.90 -18.43 -2.09
N LYS A 427 -23.60 -18.19 -2.26
CA LYS A 427 -22.63 -19.24 -2.59
C LYS A 427 -22.35 -20.18 -1.44
N THR A 428 -22.62 -19.73 -0.22
CA THR A 428 -22.37 -20.51 0.98
C THR A 428 -23.43 -21.63 1.08
N THR A 429 -23.04 -22.88 0.81
CA THR A 429 -23.95 -24.05 0.91
C THR A 429 -24.14 -24.40 2.38
N ILE A 430 -25.37 -24.72 2.82
CA ILE A 430 -25.66 -25.08 4.23
C ILE A 430 -25.07 -26.46 4.54
N VAL A 431 -23.76 -26.54 4.68
CA VAL A 431 -23.06 -27.65 5.33
C VAL A 431 -22.43 -27.04 6.56
N SER A 432 -23.07 -27.22 7.71
CA SER A 432 -22.60 -26.65 8.96
C SER A 432 -21.23 -27.22 9.32
N ALA A 433 -20.18 -26.43 9.17
CA ALA A 433 -18.95 -26.63 9.93
C ALA A 433 -19.20 -25.88 11.25
N GLY A 434 -19.28 -26.59 12.38
CA GLY A 434 -19.58 -25.96 13.68
C GLY A 434 -18.71 -24.72 13.97
N THR A 435 -19.14 -23.89 14.91
CA THR A 435 -18.46 -22.62 15.26
C THR A 435 -17.18 -22.81 16.09
N ASP A 436 -16.79 -24.05 16.39
CA ASP A 436 -15.73 -24.39 17.35
C ASP A 436 -14.33 -23.90 16.95
N CYS A 437 -14.11 -23.48 15.69
CA CYS A 437 -12.82 -22.93 15.27
C CYS A 437 -12.67 -21.43 15.57
N LEU A 438 -13.75 -20.67 15.75
CA LEU A 438 -13.72 -19.21 15.79
C LEU A 438 -12.83 -18.68 16.92
N GLY A 439 -12.93 -19.27 18.11
CA GLY A 439 -12.12 -18.88 19.26
C GLY A 439 -10.61 -19.06 19.06
N LYS A 440 -10.18 -19.89 18.08
CA LYS A 440 -8.76 -20.12 17.78
C LYS A 440 -8.09 -18.92 17.11
N PHE A 441 -8.86 -18.06 16.45
CA PHE A 441 -8.35 -16.93 15.66
C PHE A 441 -8.38 -15.61 16.41
N LYS A 442 -8.91 -15.59 17.64
CA LYS A 442 -9.01 -14.35 18.44
C LYS A 442 -7.64 -13.74 18.70
N ASP A 443 -6.68 -14.54 19.18
CA ASP A 443 -5.35 -14.05 19.55
C ASP A 443 -4.60 -13.54 18.30
N MET A 444 -4.74 -14.26 17.18
CA MET A 444 -4.19 -13.84 15.89
C MET A 444 -4.79 -12.52 15.41
N ALA A 445 -6.11 -12.37 15.47
CA ALA A 445 -6.77 -11.13 15.09
C ALA A 445 -6.36 -9.94 15.99
N GLU A 446 -6.23 -10.17 17.30
CA GLU A 446 -5.78 -9.15 18.25
C GLU A 446 -4.32 -8.71 17.95
N GLU A 447 -3.45 -9.67 17.62
CA GLU A 447 -2.08 -9.39 17.20
C GLU A 447 -2.02 -8.62 15.88
N THR A 448 -2.74 -9.06 14.83
CA THR A 448 -2.76 -8.38 13.53
C THR A 448 -3.34 -6.97 13.63
N LEU A 449 -4.41 -6.76 14.41
CA LEU A 449 -4.95 -5.43 14.68
C LEU A 449 -3.91 -4.51 15.32
N LYS A 450 -3.23 -5.01 16.36
CA LYS A 450 -2.18 -4.25 17.04
C LYS A 450 -1.04 -3.91 16.08
N GLU A 451 -0.65 -4.81 15.19
CA GLU A 451 0.34 -4.51 14.15
C GLU A 451 -0.13 -3.41 13.19
N ALA A 452 -1.37 -3.48 12.71
CA ALA A 452 -1.96 -2.50 11.82
C ALA A 452 -2.07 -1.10 12.46
N GLU A 453 -2.54 -1.02 13.71
CA GLU A 453 -2.59 0.21 14.49
C GLU A 453 -1.19 0.84 14.65
N ASN A 454 -0.21 0.02 15.05
CA ASN A 454 1.15 0.49 15.25
C ASN A 454 1.77 0.97 13.94
N GLN A 455 1.53 0.27 12.83
CA GLN A 455 2.03 0.66 11.52
C GLN A 455 1.42 2.00 11.09
N LEU A 456 0.10 2.14 11.12
CA LEU A 456 -0.58 3.37 10.71
C LEU A 456 -0.07 4.58 11.50
N LEU A 457 0.12 4.41 12.79
CA LEU A 457 0.56 5.46 13.69
C LEU A 457 2.04 5.80 13.49
N LEU A 458 2.86 4.81 13.16
CA LEU A 458 4.24 5.02 12.75
C LEU A 458 4.31 5.89 11.48
N GLU A 459 3.49 5.59 10.47
CA GLU A 459 3.44 6.40 9.24
C GLU A 459 2.97 7.83 9.51
N LYS A 460 1.92 7.99 10.32
CA LYS A 460 1.44 9.31 10.77
C LYS A 460 2.55 10.10 11.46
N SER A 461 3.36 9.45 12.31
CA SER A 461 4.49 10.09 13.02
C SER A 461 5.60 10.59 12.09
N MET A 462 5.71 10.05 10.88
CA MET A 462 6.69 10.49 9.87
C MET A 462 6.11 11.55 8.92
N GLY A 463 4.87 11.98 9.14
CA GLY A 463 4.21 13.00 8.34
C GLY A 463 3.52 12.46 7.08
N TYR A 464 3.37 11.15 6.93
CA TYR A 464 2.55 10.57 5.85
C TYR A 464 1.10 11.08 5.99
N GLN A 465 0.49 11.52 4.89
CA GLN A 465 -0.88 12.08 4.88
C GLN A 465 -1.88 11.22 4.10
N GLY A 466 -1.43 10.24 3.30
CA GLY A 466 -2.31 9.39 2.48
C GLY A 466 -2.94 8.20 3.23
N TYR A 467 -3.16 8.34 4.53
CA TYR A 467 -3.53 7.22 5.40
C TYR A 467 -5.03 6.93 5.48
N ASP A 468 -5.89 7.74 4.84
CA ASP A 468 -7.35 7.65 4.97
C ASP A 468 -7.89 6.25 4.62
N ASP A 469 -7.42 5.66 3.53
CA ASP A 469 -7.80 4.29 3.15
C ASP A 469 -7.40 3.29 4.23
N ALA A 470 -6.16 3.36 4.72
CA ALA A 470 -5.65 2.45 5.73
C ALA A 470 -6.41 2.58 7.07
N GLU A 471 -6.79 3.80 7.44
CA GLU A 471 -7.61 4.07 8.63
C GLU A 471 -9.02 3.50 8.46
N TRP A 472 -9.61 3.60 7.28
CA TRP A 472 -10.92 3.02 7.01
C TRP A 472 -10.93 1.48 7.13
N TYR A 473 -9.93 0.78 6.59
CA TYR A 473 -9.79 -0.67 6.78
C TYR A 473 -9.52 -1.03 8.24
N LEU A 474 -8.76 -0.21 8.98
CA LEU A 474 -8.49 -0.44 10.40
C LEU A 474 -9.77 -0.35 11.23
N GLU A 475 -10.62 0.64 10.98
CA GLU A 475 -11.91 0.78 11.65
C GLU A 475 -12.87 -0.37 11.30
N ALA A 476 -12.87 -0.83 10.04
CA ALA A 476 -13.60 -2.05 9.68
C ALA A 476 -13.09 -3.28 10.47
N ALA A 477 -11.78 -3.50 10.51
CA ALA A 477 -11.17 -4.61 11.24
C ALA A 477 -11.53 -4.60 12.73
N LYS A 478 -11.60 -3.42 13.36
CA LYS A 478 -12.02 -3.26 14.77
C LYS A 478 -13.49 -3.66 14.95
N THR A 479 -14.38 -3.13 14.11
CA THR A 479 -15.82 -3.49 14.14
C THR A 479 -16.02 -5.00 13.97
N GLU A 480 -15.27 -5.64 13.08
CA GLU A 480 -15.34 -7.08 12.86
C GLU A 480 -14.85 -7.88 14.06
N PHE A 481 -13.77 -7.44 14.71
CA PHE A 481 -13.26 -8.07 15.92
C PHE A 481 -14.27 -8.00 17.07
N GLU A 482 -14.91 -6.85 17.25
CA GLU A 482 -15.96 -6.65 18.26
C GLU A 482 -17.17 -7.56 18.02
N ASN A 483 -17.51 -7.83 16.76
CA ASN A 483 -18.55 -8.77 16.37
C ASN A 483 -18.12 -10.25 16.46
N GLY A 484 -16.87 -10.53 16.82
CA GLY A 484 -16.32 -11.90 16.87
C GLY A 484 -15.98 -12.50 15.50
N TRP A 485 -15.97 -11.68 14.44
CA TRP A 485 -15.56 -12.07 13.08
C TRP A 485 -14.04 -11.99 12.93
N TYR A 486 -13.33 -12.74 13.77
CA TYR A 486 -11.87 -12.66 13.90
C TYR A 486 -11.13 -12.89 12.58
N ILE A 487 -11.59 -13.81 11.73
CA ILE A 487 -10.95 -14.04 10.43
C ILE A 487 -11.13 -12.83 9.50
N ALA A 488 -12.32 -12.24 9.42
CA ALA A 488 -12.52 -11.03 8.61
C ALA A 488 -11.63 -9.88 9.11
N SER A 489 -11.59 -9.70 10.44
CA SER A 489 -10.73 -8.72 11.09
C SER A 489 -9.25 -8.88 10.72
N ILE A 490 -8.74 -10.11 10.63
CA ILE A 490 -7.36 -10.37 10.19
C ILE A 490 -7.12 -9.86 8.76
N TYR A 491 -8.03 -10.10 7.82
CA TYR A 491 -7.90 -9.63 6.43
C TYR A 491 -7.95 -8.11 6.32
N ASP A 492 -8.87 -7.45 7.04
CA ASP A 492 -8.96 -5.98 7.02
C ASP A 492 -7.81 -5.31 7.78
N ALA A 493 -7.35 -5.89 8.89
CA ALA A 493 -6.17 -5.40 9.60
C ALA A 493 -4.91 -5.55 8.73
N THR A 494 -4.76 -6.66 8.01
CA THR A 494 -3.68 -6.85 7.03
C THR A 494 -3.76 -5.81 5.92
N SER A 495 -4.97 -5.53 5.42
CA SER A 495 -5.22 -4.50 4.42
C SER A 495 -4.82 -3.10 4.90
N ALA A 496 -5.20 -2.74 6.13
CA ALA A 496 -4.82 -1.49 6.77
C ALA A 496 -3.31 -1.36 6.93
N LYS A 497 -2.65 -2.39 7.49
CA LYS A 497 -1.20 -2.43 7.70
C LYS A 497 -0.45 -2.19 6.40
N THR A 498 -0.84 -2.88 5.34
CA THR A 498 -0.13 -2.84 4.06
C THR A 498 -0.40 -1.58 3.27
N ARG A 499 -1.63 -1.05 3.29
CA ARG A 499 -1.91 0.24 2.69
C ARG A 499 -1.13 1.38 3.34
N ALA A 500 -1.02 1.39 4.67
CA ALA A 500 -0.21 2.37 5.38
C ALA A 500 1.27 2.28 4.98
N ARG A 501 1.84 1.07 5.10
CA ARG A 501 3.25 0.78 4.83
C ARG A 501 3.65 1.09 3.39
N ILE A 502 2.91 0.56 2.42
CA ILE A 502 3.20 0.74 0.99
C ILE A 502 2.84 2.15 0.54
N GLY A 503 1.74 2.72 1.06
CA GLY A 503 1.36 4.11 0.84
C GLY A 503 2.50 5.08 1.12
N SER A 504 3.06 5.00 2.33
CA SER A 504 4.19 5.83 2.75
C SER A 504 5.47 5.55 1.97
N ALA A 505 5.80 4.28 1.71
CA ALA A 505 7.04 3.90 1.01
C ALA A 505 7.07 4.26 -0.49
N TYR A 506 5.91 4.53 -1.10
CA TYR A 506 5.77 4.79 -2.54
C TYR A 506 5.19 6.17 -2.87
N GLU A 507 4.80 7.00 -1.88
CA GLU A 507 4.18 8.31 -2.12
C GLU A 507 5.02 9.28 -2.97
N SER A 508 6.35 9.16 -2.89
CA SER A 508 7.29 10.05 -3.60
C SER A 508 7.88 9.42 -4.86
N LYS A 509 7.47 8.18 -5.20
CA LYS A 509 8.01 7.46 -6.35
C LYS A 509 7.22 7.78 -7.61
N SER A 510 7.95 8.02 -8.69
CA SER A 510 7.36 8.20 -10.01
C SER A 510 6.73 6.90 -10.53
N LEU A 511 5.80 7.04 -11.47
CA LEU A 511 5.19 5.90 -12.18
C LEU A 511 6.22 4.89 -12.70
N ASP A 512 7.32 5.36 -13.30
CA ASP A 512 8.38 4.49 -13.84
C ASP A 512 9.07 3.67 -12.72
N GLU A 513 9.32 4.29 -11.56
CA GLU A 513 9.89 3.61 -10.39
C GLU A 513 8.94 2.55 -9.84
N VAL A 514 7.65 2.89 -9.68
CA VAL A 514 6.64 1.95 -9.21
C VAL A 514 6.51 0.77 -10.18
N TYR A 515 6.42 1.04 -11.48
CA TYR A 515 6.36 0.01 -12.51
C TYR A 515 7.59 -0.89 -12.53
N SER A 516 8.78 -0.33 -12.32
CA SER A 516 10.00 -1.12 -12.24
C SER A 516 9.98 -2.09 -11.07
N GLU A 517 9.50 -1.66 -9.89
CA GLU A 517 9.35 -2.55 -8.74
C GLU A 517 8.24 -3.59 -8.94
N PHE A 518 7.11 -3.16 -9.52
CA PHE A 518 5.98 -4.04 -9.83
C PHE A 518 6.41 -5.26 -10.65
N ASN A 519 7.23 -5.07 -11.68
CA ASN A 519 7.69 -6.14 -12.56
C ASN A 519 8.75 -7.08 -11.96
N LYS A 520 9.31 -6.76 -10.79
CA LYS A 520 10.25 -7.64 -10.08
C LYS A 520 9.53 -8.64 -9.18
N MET A 521 8.26 -8.40 -8.88
CA MET A 521 7.47 -9.24 -7.97
C MET A 521 6.77 -10.34 -8.78
N GLU A 522 6.99 -11.60 -8.40
CA GLU A 522 6.25 -12.74 -8.90
C GLU A 522 5.30 -13.23 -7.81
N VAL A 523 3.99 -13.08 -8.04
CA VAL A 523 2.93 -13.47 -7.09
C VAL A 523 1.98 -14.45 -7.77
N VAL A 524 1.74 -15.59 -7.13
CA VAL A 524 0.78 -16.60 -7.57
C VAL A 524 -0.04 -17.06 -6.37
N PRO A 525 -1.19 -16.44 -6.10
CA PRO A 525 -2.03 -16.77 -4.96
C PRO A 525 -2.72 -18.13 -5.16
N GLU A 526 -2.95 -18.83 -4.05
CA GLU A 526 -3.69 -20.09 -3.97
C GLU A 526 -5.14 -19.89 -3.49
N ASP A 527 -5.51 -18.65 -3.16
CA ASP A 527 -6.77 -18.24 -2.56
C ASP A 527 -7.57 -17.27 -3.43
N LEU A 528 -8.85 -17.11 -3.11
CA LEU A 528 -9.77 -16.25 -3.87
C LEU A 528 -9.42 -14.77 -3.70
N LEU A 529 -9.24 -14.30 -2.47
CA LEU A 529 -9.01 -12.88 -2.18
C LEU A 529 -7.66 -12.41 -2.72
N GLY A 530 -6.61 -13.22 -2.54
CA GLY A 530 -5.30 -13.00 -3.14
C GLY A 530 -5.37 -12.94 -4.66
N THR A 531 -6.16 -13.82 -5.30
CA THR A 531 -6.37 -13.77 -6.76
C THR A 531 -7.05 -12.47 -7.20
N ILE A 532 -8.08 -12.03 -6.49
CA ILE A 532 -8.79 -10.77 -6.75
C ILE A 532 -7.82 -9.58 -6.68
N PHE A 533 -6.96 -9.54 -5.67
CA PHE A 533 -5.95 -8.49 -5.53
C PHE A 533 -4.90 -8.54 -6.64
N LEU A 534 -4.45 -9.72 -7.06
CA LEU A 534 -3.50 -9.86 -8.16
C LEU A 534 -4.10 -9.34 -9.47
N GLU A 535 -5.32 -9.77 -9.78
CA GLU A 535 -6.05 -9.33 -10.97
C GLU A 535 -6.19 -7.80 -10.99
N ASN A 536 -6.62 -7.22 -9.87
CA ASN A 536 -6.77 -5.77 -9.74
C ASN A 536 -5.43 -5.05 -9.91
N SER A 537 -4.32 -5.62 -9.45
CA SER A 537 -3.00 -5.01 -9.58
C SER A 537 -2.56 -4.88 -11.05
N TYR A 538 -2.83 -5.90 -11.88
CA TYR A 538 -2.55 -5.84 -13.32
C TYR A 538 -3.48 -4.87 -14.05
N TYR A 539 -4.73 -4.79 -13.65
CA TYR A 539 -5.65 -3.79 -14.17
C TYR A 539 -5.19 -2.37 -13.82
N SER A 540 -4.90 -2.10 -12.55
CA SER A 540 -4.46 -0.79 -12.08
C SER A 540 -3.15 -0.35 -12.71
N ILE A 541 -2.14 -1.23 -12.87
CA ILE A 541 -0.87 -0.81 -13.49
C ILE A 541 -1.03 -0.49 -14.98
N TYR A 542 -1.93 -1.19 -15.68
CA TYR A 542 -2.26 -0.88 -17.07
C TYR A 542 -2.89 0.51 -17.20
N HIS A 543 -3.88 0.82 -16.35
CA HIS A 543 -4.51 2.14 -16.31
C HIS A 543 -3.52 3.24 -15.86
N ALA A 544 -2.65 2.95 -14.90
CA ALA A 544 -1.61 3.86 -14.45
C ALA A 544 -0.69 4.32 -15.60
N VAL A 545 -0.24 3.38 -16.43
CA VAL A 545 0.61 3.68 -17.60
C VAL A 545 -0.20 4.35 -18.72
N ARG A 546 -1.43 3.90 -18.97
CA ARG A 546 -2.29 4.46 -20.03
C ARG A 546 -2.67 5.92 -19.76
N ASP A 547 -3.04 6.20 -18.52
CA ASP A 547 -3.62 7.47 -18.10
C ASP A 547 -2.58 8.38 -17.41
N ASN A 548 -1.32 7.92 -17.31
CA ASN A 548 -0.21 8.58 -16.60
C ASN A 548 -0.59 8.97 -15.16
N SER A 549 -1.10 7.99 -14.42
CA SER A 549 -1.70 8.15 -13.10
C SER A 549 -0.83 7.51 -12.01
N GLU A 550 -0.17 8.36 -11.20
CA GLU A 550 0.64 7.92 -10.05
C GLU A 550 -0.23 7.28 -8.95
N SER A 551 -1.48 7.74 -8.79
CA SER A 551 -2.43 7.14 -7.85
C SER A 551 -2.81 5.72 -8.25
N ASP A 552 -3.02 5.44 -9.54
CA ASP A 552 -3.30 4.08 -9.99
C ASP A 552 -2.06 3.19 -9.91
N ALA A 553 -0.86 3.76 -10.08
CA ALA A 553 0.39 3.04 -9.87
C ALA A 553 0.55 2.63 -8.39
N LEU A 554 0.24 3.54 -7.46
CA LEU A 554 0.24 3.26 -6.04
C LEU A 554 -0.79 2.17 -5.69
N LEU A 555 -2.01 2.26 -6.22
CA LEU A 555 -3.03 1.23 -6.04
C LEU A 555 -2.57 -0.13 -6.58
N ALA A 556 -1.90 -0.15 -7.74
CA ALA A 556 -1.39 -1.37 -8.34
C ALA A 556 -0.37 -2.06 -7.45
N ILE A 557 0.63 -1.33 -6.92
CA ILE A 557 1.63 -1.95 -6.05
C ILE A 557 1.04 -2.34 -4.69
N GLN A 558 0.12 -1.55 -4.12
CA GLN A 558 -0.59 -1.92 -2.90
C GLN A 558 -1.35 -3.24 -3.07
N THR A 559 -2.09 -3.38 -4.18
CA THR A 559 -2.89 -4.59 -4.43
C THR A 559 -2.03 -5.79 -4.80
N LEU A 560 -0.88 -5.61 -5.46
CA LEU A 560 0.07 -6.70 -5.69
C LEU A 560 0.64 -7.24 -4.38
N VAL A 561 1.03 -6.35 -3.46
CA VAL A 561 1.53 -6.76 -2.13
C VAL A 561 0.42 -7.38 -1.28
N LEU A 562 -0.81 -6.84 -1.34
CA LEU A 562 -1.97 -7.44 -0.67
C LEU A 562 -2.28 -8.84 -1.19
N SER A 563 -2.12 -9.09 -2.50
CA SER A 563 -2.29 -10.43 -3.06
C SER A 563 -1.39 -11.45 -2.39
N GLN A 564 -0.12 -11.09 -2.16
CA GLN A 564 0.84 -11.95 -1.48
C GLN A 564 0.48 -12.12 0.00
N GLU A 565 0.24 -11.03 0.73
CA GLU A 565 0.00 -11.10 2.18
C GLU A 565 -1.32 -11.79 2.53
N THR A 566 -2.37 -11.58 1.73
CA THR A 566 -3.66 -12.26 1.95
C THR A 566 -3.59 -13.75 1.63
N ASN A 567 -2.75 -14.15 0.68
CA ASN A 567 -2.43 -15.56 0.45
C ASN A 567 -1.67 -16.17 1.64
N ASP A 568 -0.71 -15.45 2.22
CA ASP A 568 0.01 -15.92 3.42
C ASP A 568 -0.95 -16.10 4.60
N VAL A 569 -1.84 -15.12 4.82
CA VAL A 569 -2.93 -15.18 5.81
C VAL A 569 -3.86 -16.37 5.53
N TYR A 570 -4.25 -16.60 4.28
CA TYR A 570 -5.07 -17.75 3.88
C TYR A 570 -4.42 -19.08 4.28
N LEU A 571 -3.14 -19.26 3.96
CA LEU A 571 -2.40 -20.47 4.27
C LEU A 571 -2.30 -20.70 5.78
N GLU A 572 -2.04 -19.64 6.54
CA GLU A 572 -1.98 -19.71 8.00
C GLU A 572 -3.34 -20.08 8.62
N ILE A 573 -4.41 -19.41 8.19
CA ILE A 573 -5.77 -19.72 8.64
C ILE A 573 -6.12 -21.17 8.34
N LYS A 574 -5.89 -21.63 7.10
CA LYS A 574 -6.21 -22.98 6.66
C LYS A 574 -5.46 -24.03 7.49
N ASN A 575 -4.18 -23.80 7.79
CA ASN A 575 -3.38 -24.67 8.64
C ASN A 575 -3.94 -24.74 10.07
N ASN A 576 -4.41 -23.62 10.62
CA ASN A 576 -4.96 -23.53 11.98
C ASN A 576 -6.41 -24.05 12.11
N MET A 577 -7.18 -24.07 11.02
CA MET A 577 -8.49 -24.74 10.99
C MET A 577 -8.36 -26.26 11.17
N GLY A 578 -7.27 -26.86 10.67
CA GLY A 578 -7.02 -28.29 10.67
C GLY A 578 -7.65 -29.00 9.46
N GLU A 579 -7.22 -30.24 9.18
CA GLU A 579 -7.92 -31.05 8.16
C GLU A 579 -9.36 -31.30 8.61
N PRO A 580 -10.35 -31.21 7.70
CA PRO A 580 -11.74 -31.48 8.05
C PRO A 580 -11.82 -32.87 8.68
N SER A 581 -12.20 -32.95 9.95
CA SER A 581 -12.54 -34.22 10.57
C SER A 581 -13.69 -34.78 9.76
N PHE A 582 -13.42 -35.82 8.96
CA PHE A 582 -14.44 -36.50 8.19
C PHE A 582 -15.42 -37.11 9.18
N ASP A 583 -16.54 -36.43 9.40
CA ASP A 583 -17.59 -36.92 10.27
C ASP A 583 -18.24 -38.13 9.58
N TRP A 584 -18.01 -39.32 10.13
CA TRP A 584 -18.66 -40.55 9.69
C TRP A 584 -20.15 -40.58 10.03
N SER A 585 -20.69 -39.53 10.68
CA SER A 585 -22.13 -39.34 10.87
C SER A 585 -22.80 -38.85 9.58
N PHE A 586 -22.76 -39.71 8.56
CA PHE A 586 -23.68 -39.58 7.43
C PHE A 586 -25.10 -39.72 7.99
N ASP A 587 -25.91 -38.67 7.94
CA ASP A 587 -27.31 -38.72 8.36
C ASP A 587 -28.08 -39.66 7.41
N TRP A 588 -28.33 -40.89 7.85
CA TRP A 588 -29.08 -41.89 7.10
C TRP A 588 -30.58 -41.57 6.97
N ASN A 589 -31.04 -40.37 7.37
CA ASN A 589 -32.43 -39.94 7.22
C ASN A 589 -32.80 -39.39 5.83
N LEU A 590 -32.10 -39.77 4.77
CA LEU A 590 -32.67 -39.70 3.43
C LEU A 590 -33.84 -40.70 3.35
N LYS A 591 -35.08 -40.20 3.35
CA LYS A 591 -36.27 -40.97 2.97
C LYS A 591 -36.19 -41.31 1.47
N LEU A 592 -35.33 -42.27 1.13
CA LEU A 592 -35.20 -42.84 -0.21
C LEU A 592 -36.51 -43.58 -0.54
N THR A 593 -37.11 -43.24 -1.68
CA THR A 593 -38.25 -43.99 -2.22
C THR A 593 -37.75 -45.32 -2.82
N GLU A 594 -38.62 -46.32 -3.01
CA GLU A 594 -38.24 -47.57 -3.69
C GLU A 594 -37.63 -47.33 -5.09
N LYS A 595 -38.00 -46.21 -5.72
CA LYS A 595 -37.47 -45.78 -7.02
C LYS A 595 -36.00 -45.35 -6.93
N ASP A 596 -35.60 -44.73 -5.82
CA ASP A 596 -34.22 -44.28 -5.58
C ASP A 596 -33.29 -45.47 -5.30
N TYR A 597 -33.77 -46.46 -4.55
CA TYR A 597 -33.05 -47.74 -4.39
C TYR A 597 -32.86 -48.47 -5.73
N GLY A 598 -33.88 -48.44 -6.59
CA GLY A 598 -33.78 -48.99 -7.94
C GLY A 598 -32.72 -48.28 -8.78
N MET A 599 -32.66 -46.95 -8.74
CA MET A 599 -31.69 -46.14 -9.48
C MET A 599 -30.25 -46.36 -8.98
N ILE A 600 -30.05 -46.44 -7.66
CA ILE A 600 -28.74 -46.70 -7.07
C ILE A 600 -28.26 -48.11 -7.45
N LEU A 601 -29.14 -49.12 -7.40
CA LEU A 601 -28.80 -50.48 -7.80
C LEU A 601 -28.41 -50.55 -9.29
N ILE A 602 -29.13 -49.84 -10.16
CA ILE A 602 -28.80 -49.75 -11.59
C ILE A 602 -27.44 -49.07 -11.79
N ALA A 603 -27.15 -47.99 -11.08
CA ALA A 603 -25.88 -47.27 -11.18
C ALA A 603 -24.69 -48.14 -10.72
N VAL A 604 -24.85 -48.89 -9.63
CA VAL A 604 -23.84 -49.84 -9.11
C VAL A 604 -23.63 -51.01 -10.07
N LEU A 605 -24.71 -51.55 -10.65
CA LEU A 605 -24.63 -52.61 -11.65
C LEU A 605 -23.95 -52.11 -12.95
N ALA A 606 -24.25 -50.89 -13.39
CA ALA A 606 -23.62 -50.29 -14.56
C ALA A 606 -22.11 -50.07 -14.35
N THR A 607 -21.70 -49.60 -13.17
CA THR A 607 -20.27 -49.46 -12.83
C THR A 607 -19.57 -50.81 -12.73
N LEU A 608 -20.21 -51.84 -12.17
CA LEU A 608 -19.67 -53.21 -12.16
C LEU A 608 -19.50 -53.76 -13.58
N VAL A 609 -20.46 -53.55 -14.47
CA VAL A 609 -20.36 -53.99 -15.88
C VAL A 609 -19.22 -53.27 -16.60
N ILE A 610 -19.09 -51.95 -16.43
CA ILE A 610 -17.97 -51.18 -16.99
C ILE A 610 -16.64 -51.70 -16.45
N TYR A 611 -16.56 -51.95 -15.15
CA TYR A 611 -15.35 -52.46 -14.51
C TYR A 611 -14.94 -53.84 -15.05
N VAL A 612 -15.90 -54.76 -15.23
CA VAL A 612 -15.67 -56.07 -15.84
C VAL A 612 -15.21 -55.94 -17.29
N PHE A 613 -15.77 -55.01 -18.07
CA PHE A 613 -15.35 -54.74 -19.44
C PHE A 613 -13.92 -54.18 -19.53
N VAL A 614 -13.56 -53.27 -18.62
CA VAL A 614 -12.20 -52.71 -18.54
C VAL A 614 -11.20 -53.80 -18.13
N LEU A 615 -11.58 -54.67 -17.18
CA LEU A 615 -10.76 -55.81 -16.77
C LEU A 615 -10.58 -56.83 -17.90
N SER A 616 -11.64 -57.20 -18.61
CA SER A 616 -11.53 -58.13 -19.74
C SER A 616 -10.67 -57.56 -20.87
N ALA A 617 -10.77 -56.25 -21.16
CA ALA A 617 -9.94 -55.57 -22.13
C ALA A 617 -8.46 -55.44 -21.68
N LYS A 618 -8.19 -55.35 -20.38
CA LYS A 618 -6.83 -55.42 -19.81
C LYS A 618 -6.26 -56.83 -19.89
N VAL A 619 -7.04 -57.86 -19.54
CA VAL A 619 -6.63 -59.27 -19.64
C VAL A 619 -6.35 -59.66 -21.09
N GLY A 620 -7.21 -59.30 -22.04
CA GLY A 620 -6.98 -59.57 -23.47
C GLY A 620 -5.80 -58.79 -24.08
N ARG A 621 -5.37 -57.68 -23.47
CA ARG A 621 -4.11 -56.98 -23.83
C ARG A 621 -2.89 -57.67 -23.23
N LEU A 622 -3.01 -58.20 -22.01
CA LEU A 622 -1.97 -59.00 -21.33
C LEU A 622 -1.74 -60.35 -22.04
N GLU A 623 -2.79 -61.07 -22.44
CA GLU A 623 -2.66 -62.33 -23.18
C GLU A 623 -1.98 -62.15 -24.54
N ARG A 624 -2.21 -61.01 -25.20
CA ARG A 624 -1.54 -60.63 -26.45
C ARG A 624 -0.06 -60.28 -26.23
N ARG A 625 0.27 -59.60 -25.13
CA ARG A 625 1.67 -59.28 -24.76
C ARG A 625 2.46 -60.51 -24.29
N LEU A 626 1.80 -61.47 -23.64
CA LEU A 626 2.40 -62.71 -23.15
C LEU A 626 2.44 -63.84 -24.20
N GLY A 627 1.92 -63.61 -25.42
CA GLY A 627 2.02 -64.56 -26.53
C GLY A 627 1.20 -65.85 -26.37
N ILE A 628 0.29 -65.91 -25.41
CA ILE A 628 -0.45 -67.13 -25.02
C ILE A 628 -1.43 -67.57 -26.12
N GLY A 629 -1.88 -66.64 -26.97
CA GLY A 629 -2.80 -66.91 -28.09
C GLY A 629 -2.21 -67.65 -29.31
N ARG A 630 -0.88 -67.87 -29.39
CA ARG A 630 -0.25 -68.57 -30.54
C ARG A 630 -0.04 -70.08 -30.34
N LYS A 631 -0.39 -70.66 -29.18
CA LYS A 631 -0.17 -72.09 -28.89
C LYS A 631 -1.38 -73.02 -29.07
N LYS A 632 -2.55 -72.54 -29.51
CA LYS A 632 -3.75 -73.38 -29.75
C LYS A 632 -4.09 -73.66 -31.22
N ARG A 633 -3.19 -73.37 -32.18
CA ARG A 633 -3.38 -73.68 -33.61
C ARG A 633 -2.34 -74.62 -34.23
N LYS A 634 -1.54 -75.31 -33.40
CA LYS A 634 -0.79 -76.51 -33.76
C LYS A 634 -0.99 -77.51 -32.60
N LEU A 635 -1.41 -78.75 -32.92
CA LEU A 635 -2.03 -79.79 -32.05
C LEU A 635 -3.57 -79.58 -32.01
N ARG A 636 -4.44 -80.38 -32.65
CA ARG A 636 -4.54 -81.85 -32.75
C ARG A 636 -4.32 -82.55 -31.42
#